data_AF-A0A368FYT0-F1
#
_entry.id   AF-A0A368FYT0-F1
#
_cell.length_a   1.000
_cell.length_b   1.000
_cell.length_c   1.000
_cell.angle_alpha   90.00
_cell.angle_beta   90.00
_cell.angle_gamma   90.00
#
_symmetry.space_group_name_H-M   'P 1'
#
loop_
_entity.id
_entity.type
_entity.pdbx_description
1 polymer ?
#
loop_
_entity_poly.entity_id
_entity_poly.type
_entity_poly.pdbx_seq_one_letter_code
_entity_poly.pdbx_strand_id
1 'polypeptide(L)'
;MGQVPYLEVDDGKLSIGQTLAICRYLAKSLKASDYFGGATKSDAAKCDMYAETFMDFFTLGVERIFESDPDIKAKKDEKFEAQFPIRLKTFEEHLKKNGGENFVLWCDLVAVAVLSMVEETKADLLQGFPDLRNYYTNMRNLPEIKDYVAQSWPPAASDEA
;
A
#
# COMPACT_ATOMS: atom_id res chain seq x y z
N MET A 1 -1.57 -8.17 -21.66
CA MET A 1 -1.10 -9.17 -20.66
C MET A 1 -2.21 -10.12 -20.20
N GLY A 2 -3.49 -9.91 -20.59
CA GLY A 2 -4.58 -10.82 -20.21
C GLY A 2 -4.93 -10.80 -18.72
N GLN A 3 -4.53 -9.73 -18.02
CA GLN A 3 -4.67 -9.57 -16.57
C GLN A 3 -5.21 -8.16 -16.28
N VAL A 4 -5.95 -8.04 -15.18
CA VAL A 4 -6.39 -6.77 -14.59
C VAL A 4 -5.56 -6.48 -13.33
N PRO A 5 -5.41 -5.19 -12.93
CA PRO A 5 -5.93 -4.00 -13.60
C PRO A 5 -5.15 -3.60 -14.87
N TYR A 6 -5.84 -2.89 -15.77
CA TYR A 6 -5.22 -2.14 -16.86
C TYR A 6 -5.90 -0.76 -16.97
N LEU A 7 -5.16 0.22 -17.52
CA LEU A 7 -5.60 1.57 -17.76
C LEU A 7 -5.47 1.88 -19.26
N GLU A 8 -6.53 2.40 -19.87
CA GLU A 8 -6.51 2.97 -21.21
C GLU A 8 -6.48 4.50 -21.13
N VAL A 9 -5.61 5.11 -21.93
CA VAL A 9 -5.40 6.57 -21.96
C VAL A 9 -5.47 7.05 -23.41
N ASP A 10 -5.93 8.29 -23.59
CA ASP A 10 -6.05 8.98 -24.88
C ASP A 10 -6.85 8.17 -25.92
N ASP A 11 -8.07 7.78 -25.55
CA ASP A 11 -8.97 6.96 -26.38
C ASP A 11 -8.32 5.66 -26.88
N GLY A 12 -7.58 4.99 -25.99
CA GLY A 12 -6.97 3.68 -26.24
C GLY A 12 -5.61 3.71 -26.94
N LYS A 13 -5.01 4.90 -27.16
CA LYS A 13 -3.65 5.01 -27.74
C LYS A 13 -2.56 4.43 -26.84
N LEU A 14 -2.76 4.48 -25.53
CA LEU A 14 -1.87 3.88 -24.55
C LEU A 14 -2.65 2.94 -23.64
N SER A 15 -2.24 1.68 -23.59
CA SER A 15 -2.77 0.67 -22.67
C SER A 15 -1.65 0.22 -21.73
N ILE A 16 -1.85 0.42 -20.43
CA ILE A 16 -0.87 0.10 -19.39
C ILE A 16 -1.48 -0.94 -18.45
N GLY A 17 -0.82 -2.09 -18.32
CA GLY A 17 -1.13 -3.08 -17.27
C GLY A 17 -0.17 -2.97 -16.08
N GLN A 18 -0.39 -3.79 -15.05
CA GLN A 18 0.37 -3.83 -13.79
C GLN A 18 0.08 -2.65 -12.86
N THR A 19 -0.38 -2.96 -11.64
CA THR A 19 -0.82 -1.96 -10.65
C THR A 19 0.21 -0.85 -10.43
N LEU A 20 1.47 -1.20 -10.12
CA LEU A 20 2.49 -0.19 -9.83
C LEU A 20 2.93 0.61 -11.07
N ALA A 21 2.85 0.03 -12.26
CA ALA A 21 3.12 0.76 -13.50
C ALA A 21 2.04 1.82 -13.74
N ILE A 22 0.77 1.46 -13.54
CA ILE A 22 -0.38 2.37 -13.62
C ILE A 22 -0.26 3.48 -12.57
N CYS A 23 -0.04 3.14 -11.29
CA CYS A 23 0.10 4.13 -10.23
C CYS A 23 1.22 5.13 -10.50
N ARG A 24 2.40 4.64 -10.93
CA ARG A 24 3.55 5.49 -11.27
C ARG A 24 3.25 6.38 -12.48
N TYR A 25 2.58 5.85 -13.50
CA TYR A 25 2.15 6.65 -14.65
C TYR A 25 1.23 7.78 -14.20
N LEU A 26 0.18 7.48 -13.43
CA LEU A 26 -0.77 8.47 -12.93
C LEU A 26 -0.09 9.53 -12.06
N ALA A 27 0.83 9.13 -11.18
CA ALA A 27 1.58 10.07 -10.34
C ALA A 27 2.42 11.06 -11.18
N LYS A 28 3.03 10.60 -12.27
CA LYS A 28 3.81 11.44 -13.18
C LYS A 28 2.94 12.29 -14.11
N SER A 29 1.74 11.82 -14.44
CA SER A 29 0.84 12.51 -15.37
C SER A 29 -0.03 13.56 -14.68
N LEU A 30 -0.66 13.22 -13.56
CA LEU A 30 -1.69 14.06 -12.92
C LEU A 30 -1.12 15.15 -12.01
N LYS A 31 0.03 14.90 -11.38
CA LYS A 31 0.69 15.84 -10.45
C LYS A 31 2.15 16.09 -10.86
N ALA A 32 2.35 16.30 -12.16
CA ALA A 32 3.67 16.52 -12.76
C ALA A 32 4.38 17.75 -12.19
N SER A 33 3.64 18.84 -11.95
CA SER A 33 4.16 20.09 -11.36
C SER A 33 4.62 19.94 -9.92
N ASP A 34 4.04 18.99 -9.20
CA ASP A 34 4.31 18.73 -7.78
C ASP A 34 5.42 17.68 -7.61
N TYR A 35 5.97 17.19 -8.72
CA TYR A 35 6.96 16.11 -8.76
C TYR A 35 6.52 14.87 -7.97
N PHE A 36 5.22 14.53 -8.00
CA PHE A 36 4.67 13.43 -7.20
C PHE A 36 5.20 12.05 -7.62
N GLY A 37 5.71 11.93 -8.85
CA GLY A 37 6.46 10.76 -9.33
C GLY A 37 7.98 10.78 -9.03
N GLY A 38 8.46 11.79 -8.29
CA GLY A 38 9.87 12.03 -7.95
C GLY A 38 10.48 13.20 -8.71
N ALA A 39 11.09 14.15 -7.99
CA ALA A 39 11.81 15.28 -8.56
C ALA A 39 13.18 14.87 -9.12
N THR A 40 13.83 13.92 -8.44
CA THR A 40 15.10 13.32 -8.87
C THR A 40 14.96 11.82 -9.14
N LYS A 41 15.96 11.25 -9.82
CA LYS A 41 16.06 9.80 -10.01
C LYS A 41 16.08 9.06 -8.67
N SER A 42 16.72 9.65 -7.65
CA SER A 42 16.84 9.06 -6.32
C SER A 42 15.49 9.06 -5.59
N ASP A 43 14.70 10.14 -5.71
CA ASP A 43 13.37 10.20 -5.10
C ASP A 43 12.44 9.18 -5.73
N ALA A 44 12.46 9.08 -7.07
CA ALA A 44 11.67 8.10 -7.80
C ALA A 44 12.06 6.67 -7.41
N ALA A 45 13.36 6.36 -7.36
CA ALA A 45 13.85 5.04 -6.97
C ALA A 45 13.48 4.67 -5.52
N LYS A 46 13.55 5.63 -4.60
CA LYS A 46 13.16 5.42 -3.19
C LYS A 46 11.65 5.18 -3.07
N CYS A 47 10.84 5.93 -3.80
CA CYS A 47 9.40 5.73 -3.87
C CYS A 47 9.04 4.36 -4.46
N ASP A 48 9.69 3.97 -5.56
CA ASP A 48 9.50 2.66 -6.20
C ASP A 48 9.82 1.52 -5.23
N MET A 49 10.96 1.61 -4.54
CA MET A 49 11.37 0.63 -3.53
C MET A 49 10.29 0.46 -2.44
N TYR A 50 9.74 1.54 -1.90
CA TYR A 50 8.68 1.43 -0.90
C TYR A 50 7.40 0.83 -1.48
N ALA A 51 6.95 1.31 -2.64
CA ALA A 51 5.74 0.79 -3.28
C ALA A 51 5.84 -0.72 -3.57
N GLU A 52 6.98 -1.18 -4.07
CA GLU A 52 7.26 -2.62 -4.28
C GLU A 52 7.26 -3.38 -2.96
N THR A 53 7.90 -2.84 -1.93
CA THR A 53 7.95 -3.50 -0.61
C THR A 53 6.55 -3.66 0.00
N PHE A 54 5.67 -2.67 -0.16
CA PHE A 54 4.27 -2.78 0.27
C PHE A 54 3.50 -3.80 -0.59
N MET A 55 3.74 -3.87 -1.90
CA MET A 55 3.09 -4.90 -2.74
C MET A 55 3.56 -6.32 -2.43
N ASP A 56 4.81 -6.52 -2.02
CA ASP A 56 5.29 -7.81 -1.51
C ASP A 56 4.55 -8.20 -0.22
N PHE A 57 4.31 -7.22 0.66
CA PHE A 57 3.54 -7.44 1.88
C PHE A 57 2.06 -7.74 1.57
N PHE A 58 1.46 -7.03 0.62
CA PHE A 58 0.12 -7.33 0.12
C PHE A 58 0.02 -8.75 -0.42
N THR A 59 0.99 -9.17 -1.24
CA THR A 59 1.03 -10.52 -1.81
C THR A 59 1.08 -11.58 -0.72
N LEU A 60 1.93 -11.38 0.29
CA LEU A 60 1.98 -12.26 1.47
C LEU A 60 0.62 -12.36 2.19
N GLY A 61 -0.10 -11.24 2.33
CA GLY A 61 -1.43 -11.20 2.93
C GLY A 61 -2.52 -11.83 2.07
N VAL A 62 -2.50 -11.63 0.75
CA VAL A 62 -3.55 -12.08 -0.18
C VAL A 62 -3.42 -13.56 -0.54
N GLU A 63 -2.21 -14.06 -0.71
CA GLU A 63 -1.98 -15.45 -1.12
C GLU A 63 -2.59 -16.48 -0.15
N ARG A 64 -2.69 -16.15 1.14
CA ARG A 64 -3.31 -17.02 2.17
C ARG A 64 -4.83 -16.99 2.11
N ILE A 65 -5.42 -15.86 1.72
CA ILE A 65 -6.88 -15.64 1.71
C ILE A 65 -7.52 -16.39 0.55
N PHE A 66 -6.88 -16.35 -0.62
CA PHE A 66 -7.36 -16.99 -1.84
C PHE A 66 -6.86 -18.43 -2.04
N GLU A 67 -6.15 -19.00 -1.06
CA GLU A 67 -5.76 -20.41 -1.10
C GLU A 67 -6.96 -21.31 -0.78
N SER A 68 -7.22 -22.28 -1.66
CA SER A 68 -8.33 -23.23 -1.52
C SER A 68 -7.91 -24.52 -0.84
N ASP A 69 -6.65 -24.93 -0.94
CA ASP A 69 -6.14 -26.13 -0.28
C ASP A 69 -5.91 -25.86 1.22
N PRO A 70 -6.56 -26.60 2.14
CA PRO A 70 -6.46 -26.33 3.57
C PRO A 70 -5.04 -26.48 4.15
N ASP A 71 -4.25 -27.43 3.65
CA ASP A 71 -2.90 -27.70 4.17
C ASP A 71 -1.91 -26.63 3.68
N ILE A 72 -2.08 -26.16 2.44
CA ILE A 72 -1.29 -25.04 1.90
C ILE A 72 -1.70 -23.74 2.58
N LYS A 73 -3.01 -23.53 2.81
CA LYS A 73 -3.52 -22.35 3.49
C LYS A 73 -2.95 -22.23 4.90
N ALA A 74 -2.98 -23.30 5.69
CA ALA A 74 -2.41 -23.32 7.03
C ALA A 74 -0.91 -22.93 7.03
N LYS A 75 -0.12 -23.42 6.07
CA LYS A 75 1.29 -23.04 5.92
C LYS A 75 1.47 -21.57 5.53
N LYS A 76 0.58 -21.03 4.68
CA LYS A 76 0.60 -19.61 4.29
C LYS A 76 0.21 -18.70 5.46
N ASP A 77 -0.77 -19.11 6.26
CA ASP A 77 -1.15 -18.39 7.48
C ASP A 77 0.00 -18.41 8.49
N GLU A 78 0.64 -19.56 8.76
CA GLU A 78 1.83 -19.62 9.63
C GLU A 78 2.96 -18.70 9.13
N LYS A 79 3.23 -18.72 7.81
CA LYS A 79 4.21 -17.84 7.19
C LYS A 79 3.85 -16.37 7.34
N PHE A 80 2.57 -16.01 7.18
CA PHE A 80 2.09 -14.65 7.38
C PHE A 80 2.30 -14.20 8.83
N GLU A 81 1.83 -14.98 9.81
CA GLU A 81 1.96 -14.71 11.24
C GLU A 81 3.44 -14.53 11.67
N ALA A 82 4.35 -15.32 11.10
CA ALA A 82 5.78 -15.19 11.36
C ALA A 82 6.42 -13.94 10.71
N GLN A 83 5.94 -13.52 9.52
CA GLN A 83 6.59 -12.47 8.73
C GLN A 83 5.99 -11.08 8.92
N PHE A 84 4.67 -10.94 9.11
CA PHE A 84 4.04 -9.62 9.18
C PHE A 84 4.65 -8.73 10.28
N PRO A 85 5.01 -9.22 11.49
CA PRO A 85 5.57 -8.35 12.51
C PRO A 85 6.96 -7.82 12.11
N ILE A 86 7.75 -8.65 11.43
CA ILE A 86 9.08 -8.28 10.92
C ILE A 86 8.96 -7.22 9.84
N ARG A 87 7.97 -7.37 8.94
CA ARG A 87 7.70 -6.42 7.85
C ARG A 87 7.22 -5.07 8.40
N LEU A 88 6.23 -5.06 9.29
CA LEU A 88 5.71 -3.82 9.88
C LEU A 88 6.75 -3.10 10.74
N LYS A 89 7.57 -3.82 11.50
CA LYS A 89 8.71 -3.23 12.21
C LYS A 89 9.67 -2.52 11.25
N THR A 90 9.99 -3.17 10.13
CA THR A 90 10.83 -2.58 9.09
C THR A 90 10.17 -1.32 8.51
N PHE A 91 8.85 -1.33 8.29
CA PHE A 91 8.12 -0.15 7.82
C PHE A 91 8.17 1.01 8.82
N GLU A 92 7.98 0.75 10.12
CA GLU A 92 8.14 1.79 11.15
C GLU A 92 9.56 2.36 11.19
N GLU A 93 10.59 1.53 11.06
CA GLU A 93 11.97 2.00 11.01
C GLU A 93 12.22 2.91 9.79
N HIS A 94 11.66 2.57 8.63
CA HIS A 94 11.77 3.41 7.44
C HIS A 94 10.93 4.68 7.53
N LEU A 95 9.72 4.60 8.09
CA LEU A 95 8.85 5.75 8.35
C LEU A 95 9.57 6.75 9.27
N LYS A 96 10.17 6.28 10.37
CA LYS A 96 10.99 7.10 11.28
C LYS A 96 12.18 7.75 10.58
N LYS A 97 12.89 7.00 9.74
CA LYS A 97 14.01 7.54 8.93
C LYS A 97 13.56 8.64 7.96
N ASN A 98 12.29 8.67 7.59
CA ASN A 98 11.70 9.69 6.71
C ASN A 98 11.00 10.82 7.49
N GLY A 99 11.16 10.89 8.82
CA GLY A 99 10.59 11.95 9.65
C GLY A 99 9.29 11.58 10.36
N GLY A 100 8.75 10.37 10.13
CA GLY A 100 7.65 9.81 10.91
C GLY A 100 6.24 10.07 10.35
N GLU A 101 6.08 11.03 9.43
CA GLU A 101 4.75 11.43 8.93
C GLU A 101 4.36 10.73 7.63
N ASN A 102 5.31 10.48 6.74
CA ASN A 102 5.10 9.82 5.46
C ASN A 102 6.37 9.10 4.98
N PHE A 103 6.21 8.30 3.94
CA PHE A 103 7.33 7.67 3.25
C PHE A 103 8.00 8.66 2.31
N VAL A 104 7.34 9.13 1.24
CA VAL A 104 7.87 10.21 0.37
C VAL A 104 6.88 10.79 -0.66
N LEU A 105 6.07 9.96 -1.34
CA LEU A 105 5.45 10.26 -2.65
C LEU A 105 4.24 9.35 -2.91
N TRP A 106 3.95 9.00 -4.17
CA TRP A 106 2.82 8.11 -4.51
C TRP A 106 2.86 6.72 -3.85
N CYS A 107 4.02 6.28 -3.34
CA CYS A 107 4.12 5.07 -2.53
C CYS A 107 3.29 5.14 -1.25
N ASP A 108 3.02 6.32 -0.70
CA ASP A 108 2.18 6.49 0.48
C ASP A 108 0.73 6.07 0.22
N LEU A 109 0.22 6.34 -0.99
CA LEU A 109 -1.10 5.89 -1.43
C LEU A 109 -1.15 4.36 -1.60
N VAL A 110 -0.07 3.75 -2.08
CA VAL A 110 0.05 2.28 -2.13
C VAL A 110 0.09 1.71 -0.72
N ALA A 111 0.91 2.28 0.15
CA ALA A 111 1.10 1.84 1.53
C ALA A 111 -0.23 1.85 2.31
N VAL A 112 -0.97 2.97 2.30
CA VAL A 112 -2.24 3.08 3.02
C VAL A 112 -3.30 2.12 2.46
N ALA A 113 -3.35 1.92 1.14
CA ALA A 113 -4.25 0.94 0.53
C ALA A 113 -3.91 -0.50 0.92
N VAL A 114 -2.62 -0.87 0.88
CA VAL A 114 -2.16 -2.20 1.30
C VAL A 114 -2.45 -2.45 2.77
N LEU A 115 -2.16 -1.49 3.65
CA LEU A 115 -2.45 -1.63 5.07
C LEU A 115 -3.94 -1.84 5.33
N SER A 116 -4.82 -1.08 4.65
CA SER A 116 -6.27 -1.28 4.73
C SER A 116 -6.68 -2.69 4.30
N MET A 117 -6.23 -3.14 3.12
CA MET A 117 -6.62 -4.45 2.58
C MET A 117 -6.13 -5.62 3.45
N VAL A 118 -4.95 -5.51 4.07
CA VAL A 118 -4.44 -6.57 4.95
C VAL A 118 -5.14 -6.53 6.31
N GLU A 119 -5.41 -5.34 6.85
CA GLU A 119 -6.14 -5.12 8.11
C GLU A 119 -7.54 -5.75 8.08
N GLU A 120 -8.25 -5.71 6.94
CA GLU A 120 -9.55 -6.39 6.74
C GLU A 120 -9.52 -7.89 7.11
N THR A 121 -8.34 -8.50 7.04
CA THR A 121 -8.15 -9.94 7.31
C THR A 121 -7.34 -10.22 8.58
N LYS A 122 -6.90 -9.16 9.26
CA LYS A 122 -6.09 -9.17 10.50
C LYS A 122 -6.33 -7.85 11.24
N ALA A 123 -7.46 -7.73 11.94
CA ALA A 123 -7.87 -6.47 12.57
C ALA A 123 -6.87 -5.92 13.60
N ASP A 124 -6.07 -6.79 14.22
CA ASP A 124 -5.01 -6.43 15.17
C ASP A 124 -3.65 -6.17 14.50
N LEU A 125 -3.59 -6.09 13.17
CA LEU A 125 -2.35 -5.92 12.38
C LEU A 125 -1.44 -4.81 12.92
N LEU A 126 -2.03 -3.67 13.27
CA LEU A 126 -1.30 -2.45 13.69
C LEU A 126 -1.21 -2.26 15.21
N GLN A 127 -1.76 -3.17 16.04
CA GLN A 127 -1.82 -2.97 17.49
C GLN A 127 -0.44 -2.87 18.16
N GLY A 128 0.59 -3.52 17.59
CA GLY A 128 1.97 -3.46 18.06
C GLY A 128 2.85 -2.39 17.41
N PHE A 129 2.29 -1.56 16.52
CA PHE A 129 3.04 -0.64 15.65
C PHE A 129 2.42 0.76 15.71
N PRO A 130 2.60 1.50 16.82
CA PRO A 130 1.89 2.75 17.07
C PRO A 130 2.25 3.87 16.07
N ASP A 131 3.49 3.92 15.59
CA ASP A 131 3.90 4.95 14.64
C ASP A 131 3.29 4.66 13.27
N LEU A 132 3.25 3.39 12.87
CA LEU A 132 2.60 2.98 11.63
C LEU A 132 1.07 3.12 11.71
N ARG A 133 0.47 2.86 12.88
CA ARG A 133 -0.96 3.11 13.13
C ARG A 133 -1.29 4.59 12.97
N ASN A 134 -0.49 5.47 13.57
CA ASN A 134 -0.67 6.92 13.43
C ASN A 134 -0.52 7.36 11.97
N TYR A 135 0.52 6.88 11.27
CA TYR A 135 0.68 7.10 9.83
C TYR A 135 -0.56 6.67 9.05
N TYR A 136 -1.06 5.46 9.29
CA TYR A 136 -2.23 4.90 8.60
C TYR A 136 -3.49 5.75 8.83
N THR A 137 -3.78 6.10 10.09
CA THR A 137 -4.91 6.98 10.43
C THR A 137 -4.77 8.35 9.77
N ASN A 138 -3.58 8.97 9.80
CA ASN A 138 -3.35 10.27 9.19
C ASN A 138 -3.53 10.23 7.67
N MET A 139 -2.96 9.21 7.01
CA MET A 139 -3.08 9.03 5.56
C MET A 139 -4.54 8.87 5.12
N ARG A 140 -5.33 8.06 5.82
CA ARG A 140 -6.76 7.89 5.55
C ARG A 140 -7.56 9.19 5.70
N ASN A 141 -7.07 10.13 6.50
CA ASN A 141 -7.71 11.41 6.79
C ASN A 141 -7.12 12.59 6.01
N LEU A 142 -6.22 12.36 5.05
CA LEU A 142 -5.72 13.44 4.20
C LEU A 142 -6.89 14.15 3.48
N PRO A 143 -6.92 15.49 3.47
CA PRO A 143 -8.02 16.25 2.85
C PRO A 143 -8.35 15.82 1.42
N GLU A 144 -7.33 15.42 0.66
CA GLU A 144 -7.44 15.03 -0.75
C GLU A 144 -8.12 13.68 -0.97
N ILE A 145 -8.11 12.77 0.01
CA ILE A 145 -8.64 11.41 -0.14
C ILE A 145 -9.68 11.02 0.91
N LYS A 146 -9.82 11.75 2.02
CA LYS A 146 -10.67 11.38 3.15
C LYS A 146 -12.12 11.11 2.76
N ASP A 147 -12.67 11.89 1.83
CA ASP A 147 -14.07 11.74 1.41
C ASP A 147 -14.24 10.45 0.59
N TYR A 148 -13.28 10.16 -0.29
CA TYR A 148 -13.25 8.90 -1.05
C TYR A 148 -13.07 7.69 -0.13
N VAL A 149 -12.14 7.77 0.83
CA VAL A 149 -11.86 6.71 1.81
C VAL A 149 -13.10 6.45 2.66
N ALA A 150 -13.72 7.49 3.22
CA ALA A 150 -14.93 7.35 4.05
C ALA A 150 -16.11 6.74 3.27
N GLN A 151 -16.21 7.01 1.97
CA GLN A 151 -17.28 6.47 1.12
C GLN A 151 -17.00 5.05 0.63
N SER A 152 -15.73 4.71 0.34
CA SER A 152 -15.39 3.57 -0.51
C SER A 152 -14.60 2.48 0.21
N TRP A 153 -14.03 2.74 1.38
CA TRP A 153 -13.21 1.78 2.11
C TRP A 153 -13.93 1.28 3.38
N PRO A 154 -13.63 0.06 3.85
CA PRO A 154 -14.03 -0.38 5.19
C PRO A 154 -13.49 0.58 6.27
N PRO A 155 -14.15 0.70 7.43
CA PRO A 155 -13.61 1.45 8.56
C PRO A 155 -12.26 0.89 8.99
N ALA A 156 -11.38 1.73 9.53
CA ALA A 156 -10.12 1.23 10.08
C ALA A 156 -10.42 0.42 11.35
N ALA A 157 -9.74 -0.70 11.55
CA ALA A 157 -9.93 -1.50 12.77
C ALA A 157 -9.55 -0.70 14.04
N SER A 158 -8.71 0.32 13.87
CA SER A 158 -8.39 1.29 14.92
C SER A 158 -9.58 2.12 15.41
N ASP A 159 -10.64 2.24 14.62
CA ASP A 159 -11.83 3.05 14.92
C ASP A 159 -12.88 2.25 15.71
N GLU A 160 -12.72 0.92 15.79
CA GLU A 160 -13.61 -0.01 16.50
C GLU A 160 -13.10 -0.41 17.89
N ALA A 161 -11.94 0.09 18.30
CA ALA A 161 -11.23 -0.27 19.54
C ALA A 161 -11.36 0.78 20.67
#